data_AF-A0A1Q4R423-F1
#
_entry.id   AF-A0A1Q4R423-F1
#
_cell.length_a   1.000
_cell.length_b   1.000
_cell.length_c   1.000
_cell.angle_alpha   90.00
_cell.angle_beta   90.00
_cell.angle_gamma   90.00
#
_symmetry.space_group_name_H-M   'P 1'
#
loop_
_entity.id
_entity.type
_entity.pdbx_description
1 polymer ?
#
loop_
_entity_poly.entity_id
_entity_poly.type
_entity_poly.pdbx_seq_one_letter_code
_entity_poly.pdbx_strand_id
1 'polypeptide(L)'
;MNKKYDFKKFTGYNATKYKAIELCGKEFIDGLIAQKIFAKDDQFWILVCEKLEIPDMKEKEERERKLAEERREQEKKRLLNQKTIHCIRERKGWEISIFEMPESDIFSDKYCAVALKDGDFINHTSNPYYWGESWNVSYDRLCSLIDVKERSKASQIERDTQTKLMQQLYLIILYISGWDIHHTFNDEEPNKQNFYSIQSWISMDFGTLDLLEEKGLVDQPQTKGKHYRKRTYVEVTKEGIRKARQLLRELDFDGMQELLQKTAYHEEYIEDTSDF
;
A
#
# COMPACT_ATOMS: atom_id res chain seq x y z
N MET A 1 -10.05 24.74 27.91
CA MET A 1 -10.13 25.72 26.79
C MET A 1 -9.96 27.09 27.40
N ASN A 2 -9.11 27.99 26.89
CA ASN A 2 -8.78 29.19 27.66
C ASN A 2 -9.82 30.31 27.43
N LYS A 3 -11.08 30.12 27.85
CA LYS A 3 -12.13 31.18 27.82
C LYS A 3 -11.70 32.44 28.58
N LYS A 4 -10.72 32.32 29.49
CA LYS A 4 -10.01 33.45 30.11
C LYS A 4 -9.24 34.31 29.09
N TYR A 5 -8.67 33.70 28.05
CA TYR A 5 -8.03 34.40 26.94
C TYR A 5 -9.05 35.15 26.09
N ASP A 6 -10.17 34.53 25.75
CA ASP A 6 -11.26 35.18 25.00
C ASP A 6 -11.84 36.36 25.80
N PHE A 7 -12.12 36.15 27.09
CA PHE A 7 -12.50 37.21 28.01
C PHE A 7 -11.51 38.38 27.98
N LYS A 8 -10.20 38.10 28.09
CA LYS A 8 -9.17 39.15 28.07
C LYS A 8 -9.07 39.88 26.74
N LYS A 9 -9.19 39.16 25.62
CA LYS A 9 -9.09 39.73 24.28
C LYS A 9 -10.28 40.64 23.97
N PHE A 10 -11.49 40.27 24.37
CA PHE A 10 -12.70 41.04 24.08
C PHE A 10 -12.99 42.16 25.09
N THR A 11 -12.68 41.94 26.37
CA THR A 11 -12.93 42.95 27.41
C THR A 11 -11.73 43.86 27.68
N GLY A 12 -10.52 43.47 27.24
CA GLY A 12 -9.27 44.15 27.56
C GLY A 12 -8.75 43.90 28.99
N TYR A 13 -9.50 43.18 29.83
CA TYR A 13 -9.15 42.95 31.24
C TYR A 13 -8.62 41.54 31.50
N ASN A 14 -7.74 41.39 32.48
CA ASN A 14 -7.33 40.06 32.94
C ASN A 14 -8.54 39.31 33.54
N ALA A 15 -8.67 38.03 33.19
CA ALA A 15 -9.70 37.13 33.67
C ALA A 15 -9.57 36.86 35.18
N THR A 16 -10.20 37.74 35.96
CA THR A 16 -10.27 37.68 37.42
C THR A 16 -11.73 37.72 37.87
N LYS A 17 -12.04 37.09 39.00
CA LYS A 17 -13.41 37.10 39.57
C LYS A 17 -13.93 38.52 39.76
N TYR A 18 -13.07 39.44 40.21
CA TYR A 18 -13.42 40.84 40.38
C TYR A 18 -13.90 41.48 39.07
N LYS A 19 -13.16 41.28 37.97
CA LYS A 19 -13.55 41.81 36.66
C LYS A 19 -14.79 41.13 36.07
N ALA A 20 -15.01 39.85 36.37
CA ALA A 20 -16.26 39.18 36.01
C ALA A 20 -17.47 39.77 36.78
N ILE A 21 -17.31 40.11 38.07
CA ILE A 21 -18.36 40.78 38.86
C ILE A 21 -18.67 42.18 38.30
N GLU A 22 -17.63 42.93 37.95
CA GLU A 22 -17.76 44.28 37.40
C GLU A 22 -18.53 44.29 36.07
N LEU A 23 -18.29 43.30 35.20
CA LEU A 23 -18.90 43.25 33.86
C LEU A 23 -20.22 42.49 33.80
N CYS A 24 -20.39 41.40 34.57
CA CYS A 24 -21.60 40.56 34.54
C CYS A 24 -22.58 40.85 35.68
N GLY A 25 -22.18 41.66 36.66
CA GLY A 25 -22.96 41.93 37.87
C GLY A 25 -22.74 40.89 38.98
N LYS A 26 -22.83 41.36 40.23
CA LYS A 26 -22.60 40.53 41.42
C LYS A 26 -23.62 39.40 41.56
N GLU A 27 -24.90 39.66 41.27
CA GLU A 27 -25.98 38.67 41.38
C GLU A 27 -25.75 37.45 40.48
N PHE A 28 -25.28 37.66 39.26
CA PHE A 28 -24.97 36.58 38.32
C PHE A 28 -23.81 35.72 38.84
N ILE A 29 -22.72 36.34 39.29
CA ILE A 29 -21.54 35.63 39.80
C ILE A 29 -21.84 34.89 41.10
N ASP A 30 -22.62 35.48 42.01
CA ASP A 30 -23.05 34.83 43.25
C ASP A 30 -23.98 33.63 42.95
N GLY A 31 -24.82 33.72 41.92
CA GLY A 31 -25.61 32.59 41.42
C GLY A 31 -24.76 31.41 40.93
N LEU A 32 -23.66 31.68 40.20
CA LEU A 32 -22.72 30.63 39.78
C LEU A 32 -22.01 29.97 40.98
N ILE A 33 -21.65 30.76 41.98
CA ILE A 33 -20.99 30.26 43.20
C ILE A 33 -21.96 29.41 44.04
N ALA A 34 -23.23 29.79 44.12
CA ALA A 34 -24.27 29.00 44.78
C ALA A 34 -24.45 27.62 44.12
N GLN A 35 -24.21 27.53 42.80
CA GLN A 35 -24.16 26.28 42.03
C GLN A 35 -22.81 25.55 42.13
N LYS A 36 -21.89 26.01 42.99
CA LYS A 36 -20.53 25.48 43.18
C LYS A 36 -19.63 25.59 41.94
N ILE A 37 -19.87 26.58 41.08
CA ILE A 37 -19.02 26.91 39.93
C ILE A 37 -18.14 28.11 40.29
N PHE A 38 -16.83 27.91 40.36
CA PHE A 38 -15.86 28.90 40.86
C PHE A 38 -14.95 29.42 39.75
N ALA A 39 -14.35 30.60 39.93
CA ALA A 39 -13.47 31.23 38.93
C ALA A 39 -12.21 30.43 38.53
N LYS A 40 -11.89 29.35 39.24
CA LYS A 40 -10.84 28.40 38.88
C LYS A 40 -11.30 27.38 37.83
N ASP A 41 -12.61 27.14 37.74
CA ASP A 41 -13.22 26.15 36.87
C ASP A 41 -13.41 26.72 35.46
N ASP A 42 -13.14 25.91 34.42
CA ASP A 42 -13.32 26.33 33.02
C ASP A 42 -14.79 26.70 32.73
N GLN A 43 -15.73 26.00 33.35
CA GLN A 43 -17.17 26.22 33.23
C GLN A 43 -17.60 27.63 33.69
N PHE A 44 -16.92 28.21 34.69
CA PHE A 44 -17.18 29.57 35.12
C PHE A 44 -16.93 30.58 33.99
N TRP A 45 -15.82 30.40 33.26
CA TRP A 45 -15.44 31.31 32.20
C TRP A 45 -16.24 31.09 30.92
N ILE A 46 -16.76 29.88 30.69
CA ILE A 46 -17.73 29.62 29.62
C ILE A 46 -18.99 30.47 29.85
N LEU A 47 -19.63 30.32 31.02
CA LEU A 47 -20.88 31.02 31.34
C LEU A 47 -20.72 32.54 31.43
N VAL A 48 -19.57 33.03 31.93
CA VAL A 48 -19.23 34.46 31.92
C VAL A 48 -19.07 34.98 30.48
N CYS A 49 -18.38 34.25 29.60
CA CYS A 49 -18.24 34.66 28.21
C CYS A 49 -19.59 34.63 27.47
N GLU A 50 -20.44 33.63 27.74
CA GLU A 50 -21.81 33.55 27.20
C GLU A 50 -22.67 34.72 27.66
N LYS A 51 -22.62 35.06 28.96
CA LYS A 51 -23.36 36.20 29.52
C LYS A 51 -22.95 37.54 28.93
N LEU A 52 -21.68 37.67 28.54
CA LEU A 52 -21.11 38.84 27.87
C LEU A 52 -21.24 38.78 26.34
N GLU A 53 -21.92 37.76 25.81
CA GLU A 53 -22.10 37.54 24.36
C GLU A 53 -20.76 37.49 23.59
N ILE A 54 -19.69 37.03 24.24
CA ILE A 54 -18.36 36.90 23.63
C ILE A 54 -18.40 35.72 22.65
N PRO A 55 -18.20 35.95 21.33
CA PRO A 55 -18.27 34.89 20.34
C PRO A 55 -17.24 33.80 20.59
N ASP A 56 -17.61 32.53 20.35
CA ASP A 56 -16.63 31.44 20.38
C ASP A 56 -15.66 31.58 19.20
N MET A 57 -14.43 31.99 19.49
CA MET A 57 -13.39 32.20 18.48
C MET A 57 -13.07 30.94 17.70
N LYS A 58 -13.17 29.74 18.30
CA LYS A 58 -12.94 28.49 17.56
C LYS A 58 -14.03 28.22 16.54
N GLU A 59 -15.28 28.46 16.90
CA GLU A 59 -16.40 28.25 15.99
C GLU A 59 -16.34 29.24 14.81
N LYS A 60 -15.96 30.49 15.08
CA LYS A 60 -15.73 31.48 14.04
C LYS A 60 -14.56 31.11 13.12
N GLU A 61 -13.41 30.73 13.68
CA GLU A 61 -12.24 30.30 12.91
C GLU A 61 -12.50 29.03 12.09
N GLU A 62 -13.26 28.07 12.65
CA GLU A 62 -13.62 26.84 11.94
C GLU A 62 -14.62 27.11 10.81
N ARG A 63 -15.62 27.96 11.03
CA ARG A 63 -16.54 28.41 9.97
C ARG A 63 -15.80 29.15 8.87
N GLU A 64 -14.89 30.05 9.21
CA GLU A 64 -14.06 30.77 8.23
C GLU A 64 -13.17 29.82 7.43
N ARG A 65 -12.58 28.79 8.07
CA ARG A 65 -11.81 27.76 7.37
C ARG A 65 -12.66 26.94 6.40
N LYS A 66 -13.83 26.45 6.84
CA LYS A 66 -14.75 25.68 5.97
C LYS A 66 -15.18 26.51 4.77
N LEU A 67 -15.54 27.77 5.00
CA LEU A 67 -15.99 28.67 3.95
C LEU A 67 -14.84 29.03 2.97
N ALA A 68 -13.60 29.13 3.46
CA ALA A 68 -12.42 29.31 2.59
C ALA A 68 -12.10 28.05 1.77
N GLU A 69 -12.26 26.86 2.35
CA GLU A 69 -12.06 25.59 1.67
C GLU A 69 -13.12 25.35 0.59
N GLU A 70 -14.40 25.60 0.90
CA GLU A 70 -15.49 25.56 -0.08
C GLU A 70 -15.26 26.53 -1.24
N ARG A 71 -14.83 27.77 -0.95
CA ARG A 71 -14.47 28.74 -2.01
C ARG A 71 -13.34 28.23 -2.89
N ARG A 72 -12.29 27.65 -2.29
CA ARG A 72 -11.17 27.05 -3.02
C ARG A 72 -11.63 25.90 -3.92
N GLU A 73 -12.51 25.03 -3.43
CA GLU A 73 -13.03 23.92 -4.23
C GLU A 73 -13.94 24.38 -5.38
N GLN A 74 -14.83 25.33 -5.12
CA GLN A 74 -15.69 25.92 -6.15
C GLN A 74 -14.87 26.59 -7.24
N GLU A 75 -13.86 27.37 -6.85
CA GLU A 75 -12.97 28.02 -7.80
C GLU A 75 -12.17 27.00 -8.62
N LYS A 76 -11.62 25.97 -7.97
CA LYS A 76 -10.93 24.88 -8.68
C LYS A 76 -11.83 24.22 -9.72
N LYS A 77 -13.10 23.96 -9.39
CA LYS A 77 -14.09 23.41 -10.34
C LYS A 77 -14.34 24.37 -11.51
N ARG A 78 -14.49 25.67 -11.25
CA ARG A 78 -14.63 26.70 -12.29
C ARG A 78 -13.44 26.68 -13.24
N LEU A 79 -12.21 26.72 -12.70
CA LEU A 79 -10.98 26.70 -13.51
C LEU A 79 -10.91 25.47 -14.40
N LEU A 80 -11.21 24.28 -13.84
CA LEU A 80 -11.15 23.03 -14.59
C LEU A 80 -12.21 22.90 -15.70
N ASN A 81 -13.35 23.59 -15.56
CA ASN A 81 -14.42 23.61 -16.56
C ASN A 81 -14.17 24.63 -17.67
N GLN A 82 -13.40 25.69 -17.40
CA GLN A 82 -13.12 26.78 -18.33
C GLN A 82 -11.71 26.74 -18.91
N LYS A 83 -10.93 25.70 -18.57
CA LYS A 83 -9.57 25.50 -19.06
C LYS A 83 -9.54 25.35 -20.58
N THR A 84 -8.45 25.81 -21.18
CA THR A 84 -8.20 25.63 -22.63
C THR A 84 -6.98 24.76 -22.83
N ILE A 85 -6.97 23.95 -23.89
CA ILE A 85 -5.80 23.13 -24.21
C ILE A 85 -4.70 24.07 -24.72
N HIS A 86 -3.57 24.07 -24.02
CA HIS A 86 -2.37 24.79 -24.43
C HIS A 86 -1.57 23.95 -25.44
N CYS A 87 -1.25 22.70 -25.09
CA CYS A 87 -0.66 21.72 -26.01
C CYS A 87 -0.81 20.29 -25.49
N ILE A 88 -0.57 19.32 -26.38
CA ILE A 88 -0.54 17.89 -26.07
C ILE A 88 0.83 17.34 -26.47
N ARG A 89 1.42 16.51 -25.62
CA ARG A 89 2.72 15.86 -25.85
C ARG A 89 2.64 14.38 -25.49
N GLU A 90 3.58 13.59 -26.00
CA GLU A 90 3.67 12.16 -25.69
C GLU A 90 5.00 11.85 -24.98
N ARG A 91 4.95 10.92 -24.01
CA ARG A 91 6.15 10.38 -23.36
C ARG A 91 5.92 8.94 -22.91
N LYS A 92 6.68 7.99 -23.46
CA LYS A 92 6.65 6.56 -23.05
C LYS A 92 5.25 5.95 -23.16
N GLY A 93 4.51 6.34 -24.18
CA GLY A 93 3.12 5.94 -24.42
C GLY A 93 2.10 6.66 -23.53
N TRP A 94 2.50 7.67 -22.76
CA TRP A 94 1.57 8.54 -22.03
C TRP A 94 1.25 9.77 -22.86
N GLU A 95 -0.03 10.08 -23.02
CA GLU A 95 -0.50 11.35 -23.55
C GLU A 95 -0.54 12.38 -22.42
N ILE A 96 0.19 13.48 -22.58
CA ILE A 96 0.28 14.59 -21.64
C ILE A 96 -0.48 15.78 -22.22
N SER A 97 -1.65 16.06 -21.67
CA SER A 97 -2.44 17.25 -21.99
C SER A 97 -2.09 18.38 -21.03
N ILE A 98 -1.66 19.52 -21.58
CA ILE A 98 -1.36 20.74 -20.82
C ILE A 98 -2.45 21.76 -21.11
N PHE A 99 -3.00 22.32 -20.05
CA PHE A 99 -4.08 23.29 -20.06
C PHE A 99 -3.62 24.64 -19.53
N GLU A 100 -4.10 25.70 -20.16
CA GLU A 100 -4.02 27.06 -19.64
C GLU A 100 -5.31 27.37 -18.88
N MET A 101 -5.15 27.90 -17.67
CA MET A 101 -6.23 28.21 -16.74
C MET A 101 -6.62 29.68 -16.87
N PRO A 102 -7.92 30.00 -16.74
CA PRO A 102 -8.35 31.39 -16.65
C PRO A 102 -7.83 32.02 -15.36
N GLU A 103 -7.79 33.35 -15.31
CA GLU A 103 -7.34 34.10 -14.14
C GLU A 103 -8.12 33.70 -12.87
N SER A 104 -7.41 33.67 -11.74
CA SER A 104 -7.93 33.34 -10.42
C SER A 104 -7.30 34.24 -9.36
N ASP A 105 -8.13 34.76 -8.48
CA ASP A 105 -7.66 35.52 -7.31
C ASP A 105 -7.18 34.59 -6.17
N ILE A 106 -7.41 33.29 -6.30
CA ILE A 106 -7.15 32.28 -5.27
C ILE A 106 -5.93 31.41 -5.62
N PHE A 107 -5.74 31.09 -6.90
CA PHE A 107 -4.66 30.23 -7.39
C PHE A 107 -3.72 31.03 -8.29
N SER A 108 -2.42 31.01 -7.97
CA SER A 108 -1.39 31.68 -8.77
C SER A 108 -0.95 30.89 -10.00
N ASP A 109 -1.23 29.58 -10.04
CA ASP A 109 -0.79 28.68 -11.11
C ASP A 109 -1.64 28.86 -12.37
N LYS A 110 -0.99 29.30 -13.45
CA LYS A 110 -1.63 29.53 -14.75
C LYS A 110 -1.81 28.26 -15.59
N TYR A 111 -1.01 27.22 -15.33
CA TYR A 111 -1.01 26.02 -16.15
C TYR A 111 -1.25 24.76 -15.33
N CYS A 112 -1.86 23.79 -15.97
CA CYS A 112 -2.10 22.49 -15.38
C CYS A 112 -1.85 21.39 -16.39
N ALA A 113 -1.23 20.29 -15.99
CA ALA A 113 -0.99 19.14 -16.84
C ALA A 113 -1.65 17.87 -16.29
N VAL A 114 -2.04 16.99 -17.20
CA VAL A 114 -2.63 15.67 -16.92
C VAL A 114 -2.00 14.66 -17.86
N ALA A 115 -1.63 13.48 -17.36
CA ALA A 115 -1.18 12.37 -18.23
C ALA A 115 -2.18 11.22 -18.20
N LEU A 116 -2.44 10.66 -19.37
CA LEU A 116 -3.32 9.51 -19.58
C LEU A 116 -2.56 8.41 -20.36
N LYS A 117 -2.78 7.15 -20.00
CA LYS A 117 -2.34 5.97 -20.75
C LYS A 117 -3.38 4.88 -20.60
N ASP A 118 -3.88 4.37 -21.72
CA ASP A 118 -4.90 3.30 -21.76
C ASP A 118 -6.17 3.61 -20.94
N GLY A 119 -6.56 4.89 -20.87
CA GLY A 119 -7.72 5.34 -20.08
C GLY A 119 -7.42 5.65 -18.61
N ASP A 120 -6.21 5.34 -18.13
CA ASP A 120 -5.78 5.58 -16.75
C ASP A 120 -4.95 6.85 -16.61
N PHE A 121 -5.23 7.63 -15.57
CA PHE A 121 -4.40 8.78 -15.21
C PHE A 121 -3.09 8.37 -14.55
N ILE A 122 -2.05 9.19 -14.73
CA ILE A 122 -0.86 9.08 -13.90
C ILE A 122 -1.21 9.53 -12.49
N ASN A 123 -1.52 8.60 -11.59
CA ASN A 123 -1.75 9.01 -10.21
C ASN A 123 -1.39 8.00 -9.12
N HIS A 124 -0.87 8.57 -8.03
CA HIS A 124 -0.72 7.97 -6.70
C HIS A 124 -1.64 8.66 -5.67
N THR A 125 -2.43 9.67 -6.08
CA THR A 125 -3.32 10.46 -5.22
C THR A 125 -4.69 10.70 -5.87
N SER A 126 -5.63 11.31 -5.16
CA SER A 126 -7.00 11.56 -5.64
C SER A 126 -7.14 12.67 -6.70
N ASN A 127 -6.07 13.40 -7.06
CA ASN A 127 -6.14 14.55 -7.98
C ASN A 127 -5.21 14.37 -9.19
N PRO A 128 -5.72 14.19 -10.43
CA PRO A 128 -4.89 13.91 -11.63
C PRO A 128 -4.24 15.14 -12.26
N TYR A 129 -4.50 16.33 -11.68
CA TYR A 129 -4.11 17.62 -12.21
C TYR A 129 -2.88 18.16 -11.50
N TYR A 130 -1.81 18.43 -12.26
CA TYR A 130 -0.55 18.97 -11.77
C TYR A 130 -0.38 20.42 -12.17
N TRP A 131 -0.44 21.32 -11.18
CA TRP A 131 -0.46 22.76 -11.37
C TRP A 131 0.95 23.35 -11.34
N GLY A 132 1.13 24.47 -12.04
CA GLY A 132 2.39 25.21 -12.10
C GLY A 132 2.25 26.58 -12.74
N GLU A 133 3.22 27.45 -12.41
CA GLU A 133 3.29 28.83 -12.88
C GLU A 133 3.57 28.94 -14.40
N SER A 134 4.21 27.92 -14.98
CA SER A 134 4.45 27.83 -16.43
C SER A 134 4.14 26.43 -16.96
N TRP A 135 3.83 26.35 -18.25
CA TRP A 135 3.53 25.07 -18.90
C TRP A 135 4.70 24.08 -18.81
N ASN A 136 5.94 24.57 -18.89
CA ASN A 136 7.15 23.74 -18.72
C ASN A 136 7.20 23.11 -17.33
N VAL A 137 6.92 23.88 -16.28
CA VAL A 137 6.93 23.37 -14.90
C VAL A 137 5.90 22.25 -14.70
N SER A 138 4.67 22.45 -15.19
CA SER A 138 3.62 21.43 -15.10
C SER A 138 3.97 20.18 -15.92
N TYR A 139 4.55 20.36 -17.11
CA TYR A 139 5.00 19.27 -17.97
C TYR A 139 6.16 18.46 -17.36
N ASP A 140 7.21 19.13 -16.87
CA ASP A 140 8.41 18.48 -16.33
C ASP A 140 8.11 17.69 -15.05
N ARG A 141 7.23 18.23 -14.18
CA ARG A 141 6.73 17.51 -13.00
C ARG A 141 6.06 16.20 -13.41
N LEU A 142 5.20 16.26 -14.41
CA LEU A 142 4.46 15.10 -14.91
C LEU A 142 5.39 14.09 -15.61
N CYS A 143 6.36 14.56 -16.40
CA CYS A 143 7.38 13.72 -17.02
C CYS A 143 8.20 12.97 -15.98
N SER A 144 8.58 13.65 -14.89
CA SER A 144 9.33 13.04 -13.79
C SER A 144 8.53 11.91 -13.14
N LEU A 145 7.22 12.11 -12.95
CA LEU A 145 6.33 11.08 -12.41
C LEU A 145 6.17 9.90 -13.36
N ILE A 146 6.01 10.15 -14.66
CA ILE A 146 5.98 9.10 -15.69
C ILE A 146 7.26 8.28 -15.62
N ASP A 147 8.41 8.95 -15.55
CA ASP A 147 9.70 8.28 -15.50
C ASP A 147 9.91 7.46 -14.23
N VAL A 148 9.41 7.91 -13.08
CA VAL A 148 9.41 7.12 -11.84
C VAL A 148 8.51 5.90 -11.98
N LYS A 149 7.26 6.07 -12.44
CA LYS A 149 6.29 5.00 -12.59
C LYS A 149 6.76 3.92 -13.57
N GLU A 150 7.29 4.32 -14.72
CA GLU A 150 7.81 3.39 -15.73
C GLU A 150 9.07 2.66 -15.24
N ARG A 151 9.96 3.34 -14.50
CA ARG A 151 11.12 2.67 -13.86
C ARG A 151 10.67 1.65 -12.82
N SER A 152 9.73 2.01 -11.94
CA SER A 152 9.19 1.08 -10.95
C SER A 152 8.52 -0.13 -11.60
N LYS A 153 7.76 0.07 -12.68
CA LYS A 153 7.16 -1.03 -13.45
C LYS A 153 8.22 -1.93 -14.07
N ALA A 154 9.25 -1.36 -14.70
CA ALA A 154 10.35 -2.14 -15.27
C ALA A 154 11.09 -2.95 -14.20
N SER A 155 11.43 -2.35 -13.06
CA SER A 155 12.05 -3.05 -11.93
C SER A 155 11.13 -4.13 -11.34
N GLN A 156 9.83 -3.92 -11.31
CA GLN A 156 8.88 -4.95 -10.86
C GLN A 156 8.85 -6.12 -11.83
N ILE A 157 8.76 -5.87 -13.15
CA ILE A 157 8.80 -6.91 -14.18
C ILE A 157 10.12 -7.71 -14.08
N GLU A 158 11.25 -7.03 -13.87
CA GLU A 158 12.54 -7.67 -13.68
C GLU A 158 12.55 -8.58 -12.45
N ARG A 159 12.07 -8.10 -11.30
CA ARG A 159 11.95 -8.90 -10.07
C ARG A 159 11.01 -10.09 -10.24
N ASP A 160 9.87 -9.91 -10.90
CA ASP A 160 8.91 -10.98 -11.16
C ASP A 160 9.54 -12.04 -12.07
N THR A 161 10.29 -11.61 -13.09
CA THR A 161 11.04 -12.48 -14.00
C THR A 161 12.13 -13.26 -13.25
N GLN A 162 12.93 -12.58 -12.43
CA GLN A 162 13.96 -13.20 -11.60
C GLN A 162 13.34 -14.22 -10.63
N THR A 163 12.25 -13.85 -9.96
CA THR A 163 11.53 -14.74 -9.03
C THR A 163 11.03 -15.99 -9.73
N LYS A 164 10.43 -15.85 -10.92
CA LYS A 164 9.97 -16.98 -11.73
C LYS A 164 11.12 -17.89 -12.14
N LEU A 165 12.25 -17.31 -12.58
CA LEU A 165 13.45 -18.07 -12.94
C LEU A 165 14.00 -18.83 -11.73
N MET A 166 14.10 -18.18 -10.57
CA MET A 166 14.60 -18.79 -9.34
C MET A 166 13.72 -19.96 -8.90
N GLN A 167 12.39 -19.83 -8.96
CA GLN A 167 11.46 -20.93 -8.68
C GLN A 167 11.71 -22.15 -9.59
N GLN A 168 11.89 -21.92 -10.89
CA GLN A 168 12.17 -22.99 -11.85
C GLN A 168 13.49 -23.68 -11.57
N LEU A 169 14.56 -22.90 -11.34
CA LEU A 169 15.88 -23.43 -11.01
C LEU A 169 15.87 -24.22 -9.71
N TYR A 170 15.21 -23.70 -8.67
CA TYR A 170 15.09 -24.39 -7.39
C TYR A 170 14.38 -25.71 -7.56
N LEU A 171 13.24 -25.73 -8.26
CA LEU A 171 12.49 -26.96 -8.48
C LEU A 171 13.32 -28.02 -9.23
N ILE A 172 14.09 -27.62 -10.25
CA ILE A 172 15.01 -28.53 -10.96
C ILE A 172 16.08 -29.05 -10.02
N ILE A 173 16.75 -28.18 -9.25
CA ILE A 173 17.83 -28.59 -8.35
C ILE A 173 17.28 -29.53 -7.27
N LEU A 174 16.14 -29.22 -6.66
CA LEU A 174 15.50 -30.06 -5.65
C LEU A 174 15.17 -31.45 -6.21
N TYR A 175 14.68 -31.53 -7.44
CA TYR A 175 14.40 -32.79 -8.13
C TYR A 175 15.66 -33.60 -8.42
N ILE A 176 16.72 -32.98 -8.92
CA ILE A 176 17.97 -33.67 -9.31
C ILE A 176 18.81 -34.07 -8.09
N SER A 177 18.90 -33.20 -7.09
CA SER A 177 19.77 -33.39 -5.93
C SER A 177 19.10 -34.15 -4.79
N GLY A 178 17.78 -34.36 -4.87
CA GLY A 178 17.03 -35.08 -3.86
C GLY A 178 17.25 -36.59 -3.94
N TRP A 179 16.77 -37.28 -2.93
CA TRP A 179 16.68 -38.73 -2.90
C TRP A 179 15.23 -39.16 -2.80
N ASP A 180 14.96 -40.32 -3.39
CA ASP A 180 13.64 -40.91 -3.38
C ASP A 180 13.22 -41.30 -1.97
N ILE A 181 11.96 -41.01 -1.66
CA ILE A 181 11.30 -41.46 -0.45
C ILE A 181 10.28 -42.52 -0.83
N HIS A 182 10.35 -43.60 -0.08
CA HIS A 182 9.51 -44.77 -0.22
C HIS A 182 8.68 -44.98 1.03
N HIS A 183 7.44 -45.44 0.87
CA HIS A 183 6.63 -45.89 1.99
C HIS A 183 7.26 -47.14 2.59
N THR A 184 7.60 -47.09 3.87
CA THR A 184 8.01 -48.26 4.64
C THR A 184 6.77 -49.01 5.11
N PHE A 185 6.06 -49.68 4.21
CA PHE A 185 5.06 -50.67 4.59
C PHE A 185 5.74 -52.05 4.67
N ASN A 186 5.64 -52.72 5.82
CA ASN A 186 6.04 -54.12 6.01
C ASN A 186 7.49 -54.50 5.61
N ASP A 187 8.50 -53.70 5.94
CA ASP A 187 9.92 -53.99 5.66
C ASP A 187 10.23 -54.26 4.16
N GLU A 188 9.38 -53.80 3.24
CA GLU A 188 9.65 -53.92 1.81
C GLU A 188 10.86 -53.08 1.42
N GLU A 189 11.75 -53.67 0.61
CA GLU A 189 12.88 -52.94 0.05
C GLU A 189 12.38 -51.77 -0.83
N PRO A 190 13.09 -50.62 -0.82
CA PRO A 190 12.79 -49.49 -1.68
C PRO A 190 12.68 -49.91 -3.15
N ASN A 191 11.51 -49.67 -3.75
CA ASN A 191 11.24 -50.04 -5.13
C ASN A 191 10.25 -49.06 -5.79
N LYS A 192 10.00 -49.24 -7.08
CA LYS A 192 9.15 -48.30 -7.84
C LYS A 192 7.69 -48.23 -7.36
N GLN A 193 7.17 -49.29 -6.75
CA GLN A 193 5.76 -49.38 -6.33
C GLN A 193 5.49 -48.69 -5.00
N ASN A 194 6.53 -48.53 -4.16
CA ASN A 194 6.41 -47.84 -2.88
C ASN A 194 7.01 -46.43 -2.88
N PHE A 195 7.50 -45.93 -4.03
CA PHE A 195 7.94 -44.54 -4.20
C PHE A 195 6.76 -43.55 -4.06
N TYR A 196 6.95 -42.44 -3.35
CA TYR A 196 5.91 -41.40 -3.23
C TYR A 196 6.37 -39.95 -3.26
N SER A 197 7.67 -39.66 -3.14
CA SER A 197 8.17 -38.28 -3.11
C SER A 197 9.69 -38.24 -3.31
N ILE A 198 10.23 -37.05 -3.54
CA ILE A 198 11.66 -36.77 -3.53
C ILE A 198 11.96 -35.80 -2.40
N GLN A 199 12.85 -36.17 -1.47
CA GLN A 199 13.28 -35.29 -0.39
C GLN A 199 14.64 -34.67 -0.72
N SER A 200 14.80 -33.38 -0.41
CA SER A 200 16.06 -32.68 -0.64
C SER A 200 16.40 -31.73 0.52
N TRP A 201 17.68 -31.65 0.88
CA TRP A 201 18.16 -30.77 1.95
C TRP A 201 18.05 -29.30 1.53
N ILE A 202 17.57 -28.45 2.45
CA ILE A 202 17.44 -27.02 2.21
C ILE A 202 18.79 -26.33 2.40
N SER A 203 19.36 -25.85 1.29
CA SER A 203 20.43 -24.85 1.25
C SER A 203 19.99 -23.58 0.48
N MET A 204 18.69 -23.46 0.24
CA MET A 204 18.05 -22.50 -0.65
C MET A 204 17.34 -21.37 0.11
N ASP A 205 17.08 -20.26 -0.60
CA ASP A 205 16.28 -19.13 -0.09
C ASP A 205 14.86 -19.56 0.31
N PHE A 206 14.46 -19.25 1.55
CA PHE A 206 13.16 -19.65 2.07
C PHE A 206 11.98 -18.94 1.41
N GLY A 207 12.14 -17.70 0.95
CA GLY A 207 11.06 -16.98 0.26
C GLY A 207 10.66 -17.66 -1.05
N THR A 208 11.64 -18.14 -1.80
CA THR A 208 11.40 -18.91 -3.02
C THR A 208 10.75 -20.27 -2.74
N LEU A 209 11.17 -20.95 -1.65
CA LEU A 209 10.57 -22.22 -1.22
C LEU A 209 9.11 -22.04 -0.79
N ASP A 210 8.79 -20.97 -0.05
CA ASP A 210 7.43 -20.66 0.36
C ASP A 210 6.51 -20.44 -0.85
N LEU A 211 6.99 -19.76 -1.90
CA LEU A 211 6.25 -19.58 -3.14
C LEU A 211 6.07 -20.89 -3.94
N LEU A 212 7.01 -21.84 -3.83
CA LEU A 212 6.86 -23.16 -4.43
C LEU A 212 5.83 -24.02 -3.67
N GLU A 213 5.80 -23.91 -2.34
CA GLU A 213 4.82 -24.58 -1.49
C GLU A 213 3.41 -24.02 -1.69
N GLU A 214 3.26 -22.70 -1.82
CA GLU A 214 1.98 -22.06 -2.18
C GLU A 214 1.41 -22.59 -3.51
N LYS A 215 2.29 -22.92 -4.46
CA LYS A 215 1.91 -23.52 -5.75
C LYS A 215 1.69 -25.03 -5.68
N GLY A 216 1.84 -25.65 -4.51
CA GLY A 216 1.72 -27.10 -4.31
C GLY A 216 2.81 -27.92 -5.00
N LEU A 217 3.95 -27.31 -5.35
CA LEU A 217 5.06 -27.98 -6.04
C LEU A 217 6.04 -28.63 -5.07
N VAL A 218 6.10 -28.13 -3.85
CA VAL A 218 6.89 -28.71 -2.77
C VAL A 218 6.08 -28.67 -1.48
N ASP A 219 6.45 -29.51 -0.52
CA ASP A 219 5.97 -29.47 0.85
C ASP A 219 7.12 -29.21 1.80
N GLN A 220 6.86 -28.46 2.88
CA GLN A 220 7.79 -28.25 3.98
C GLN A 220 7.23 -28.90 5.26
N PRO A 221 7.30 -30.23 5.45
CA PRO A 221 6.61 -30.91 6.56
C PRO A 221 6.93 -30.37 7.96
N GLN A 222 8.11 -29.79 8.15
CA GLN A 222 8.59 -29.24 9.43
C GLN A 222 7.93 -27.91 9.81
N THR A 223 7.31 -27.20 8.86
CA THR A 223 6.52 -25.98 9.13
C THR A 223 5.09 -26.33 9.54
N LYS A 224 4.65 -27.58 9.33
CA LYS A 224 3.30 -28.07 9.62
C LYS A 224 3.24 -28.66 11.05
N GLY A 225 2.27 -28.22 11.87
CA GLY A 225 1.99 -28.78 13.20
C GLY A 225 2.28 -27.85 14.39
N LYS A 226 2.04 -28.35 15.63
CA LYS A 226 2.14 -27.55 16.88
C LYS A 226 3.57 -27.26 17.36
N HIS A 227 4.57 -27.92 16.79
CA HIS A 227 5.99 -27.74 17.13
C HIS A 227 6.76 -27.33 15.88
N TYR A 228 6.81 -26.02 15.61
CA TYR A 228 7.62 -25.46 14.53
C TYR A 228 9.08 -25.88 14.74
N ARG A 229 9.61 -26.71 13.83
CA ARG A 229 11.02 -27.11 13.82
C ARG A 229 11.77 -26.27 12.80
N LYS A 230 13.10 -26.18 12.95
CA LYS A 230 13.97 -25.54 11.95
C LYS A 230 13.73 -26.23 10.60
N ARG A 231 13.52 -25.44 9.55
CA ARG A 231 13.39 -25.93 8.16
C ARG A 231 14.73 -26.57 7.74
N THR A 232 14.70 -27.85 7.38
CA THR A 232 15.92 -28.61 7.05
C THR A 232 15.85 -29.31 5.71
N TYR A 233 14.69 -29.76 5.28
CA TYR A 233 14.46 -30.44 4.01
C TYR A 233 13.12 -29.99 3.41
N VAL A 234 12.95 -30.20 2.11
CA VAL A 234 11.66 -30.12 1.43
C VAL A 234 11.35 -31.44 0.74
N GLU A 235 10.07 -31.69 0.51
CA GLU A 235 9.58 -32.80 -0.28
C GLU A 235 9.00 -32.27 -1.59
N VAL A 236 9.46 -32.78 -2.73
CA VAL A 236 8.94 -32.40 -4.04
C VAL A 236 7.66 -33.21 -4.27
N THR A 237 6.53 -32.53 -4.36
CA THR A 237 5.23 -33.18 -4.57
C THR A 237 5.15 -33.82 -5.95
N LYS A 238 4.15 -34.66 -6.18
CA LYS A 238 3.85 -35.21 -7.51
C LYS A 238 3.74 -34.14 -8.60
N GLU A 239 3.08 -33.01 -8.30
CA GLU A 239 3.00 -31.85 -9.20
C GLU A 239 4.37 -31.20 -9.43
N GLY A 240 5.17 -31.09 -8.36
CA GLY A 240 6.55 -30.62 -8.43
C GLY A 240 7.43 -31.48 -9.33
N ILE A 241 7.37 -32.80 -9.17
CA ILE A 241 8.11 -33.78 -9.98
C ILE A 241 7.69 -33.66 -11.44
N ARG A 242 6.38 -33.60 -11.72
CA ARG A 242 5.86 -33.40 -13.08
C ARG A 242 6.40 -32.10 -13.69
N LYS A 243 6.34 -31.01 -12.95
CA LYS A 243 6.81 -29.70 -13.43
C LYS A 243 8.33 -29.64 -13.60
N ALA A 244 9.11 -30.24 -12.70
CA ALA A 244 10.57 -30.32 -12.80
C ALA A 244 11.00 -31.07 -14.06
N ARG A 245 10.37 -32.23 -14.33
CA ARG A 245 10.64 -33.04 -15.53
C ARG A 245 10.27 -32.30 -16.80
N GLN A 246 9.14 -31.59 -16.82
CA GLN A 246 8.78 -30.72 -17.94
C GLN A 246 9.87 -29.66 -18.20
N LEU A 247 10.29 -28.94 -17.17
CA LEU A 247 11.33 -27.91 -17.30
C LEU A 247 12.66 -28.50 -17.79
N LEU A 248 13.04 -29.69 -17.33
CA LEU A 248 14.24 -30.39 -17.80
C LEU A 248 14.16 -30.75 -19.29
N ARG A 249 13.00 -31.21 -19.77
CA ARG A 249 12.78 -31.48 -21.21
C ARG A 249 12.88 -30.20 -22.04
N GLU A 250 12.40 -29.07 -21.52
CA GLU A 250 12.44 -27.77 -22.20
C GLU A 250 13.87 -27.18 -22.30
N LEU A 251 14.76 -27.49 -21.34
CA LEU A 251 16.12 -26.95 -21.29
C LEU A 251 17.12 -27.66 -22.21
N ASP A 252 16.79 -28.88 -22.65
CA ASP A 252 17.57 -29.67 -23.63
C ASP A 252 19.08 -29.76 -23.32
N PHE A 253 19.43 -30.16 -22.10
CA PHE A 253 20.83 -30.37 -21.69
C PHE A 253 21.34 -31.78 -22.03
N ASP A 254 22.63 -31.87 -22.36
CA ASP A 254 23.32 -33.16 -22.51
C ASP A 254 23.19 -34.02 -21.24
N GLY A 255 22.84 -35.30 -21.41
CA GLY A 255 22.62 -36.25 -20.30
C GLY A 255 21.22 -36.18 -19.67
N MET A 256 20.38 -35.21 -20.03
CA MET A 256 19.01 -35.09 -19.51
C MET A 256 18.15 -36.31 -19.89
N GLN A 257 18.21 -36.77 -21.14
CA GLN A 257 17.45 -37.94 -21.59
C GLN A 257 17.83 -39.20 -20.80
N GLU A 258 19.13 -39.41 -20.54
CA GLU A 258 19.60 -40.54 -19.74
C GLU A 258 19.10 -40.46 -18.29
N LEU A 259 19.11 -39.26 -17.69
CA LEU A 259 18.58 -39.02 -16.34
C LEU A 259 17.08 -39.33 -16.27
N LEU A 260 16.30 -38.84 -17.23
CA LEU A 260 14.85 -39.06 -17.28
C LEU A 260 14.49 -40.52 -17.55
N GLN A 261 15.29 -41.23 -18.33
CA GLN A 261 15.15 -42.68 -18.56
C GLN A 261 15.47 -43.49 -17.30
N LYS A 262 16.55 -43.14 -16.58
CA LYS A 262 16.89 -43.80 -15.30
C LYS A 262 15.81 -43.63 -14.24
N THR A 263 15.05 -42.54 -14.31
CA THR A 263 13.95 -42.20 -13.41
C THR A 263 12.58 -42.38 -14.06
N ALA A 264 12.44 -43.31 -15.01
CA ALA A 264 11.19 -43.52 -15.76
C ALA A 264 9.99 -43.85 -14.86
N TYR A 265 10.22 -44.54 -13.74
CA TYR A 265 9.17 -44.85 -12.76
C TYR A 265 8.59 -43.59 -12.08
N HIS A 266 9.28 -42.44 -12.10
CA HIS A 266 8.68 -41.18 -11.66
C HIS A 266 7.54 -40.78 -12.61
N GLU A 267 7.64 -41.07 -13.91
CA GLU A 267 6.54 -40.85 -14.86
C GLU A 267 5.36 -41.78 -14.56
N GLU A 268 5.64 -43.07 -14.30
CA GLU A 268 4.62 -44.03 -13.88
C GLU A 268 3.87 -43.53 -12.64
N TYR A 269 4.59 -43.06 -11.62
CA TYR A 269 4.02 -42.46 -10.42
C TYR A 269 3.22 -41.18 -10.70
N ILE A 270 3.69 -40.32 -11.61
CA ILE A 270 3.01 -39.09 -12.01
C ILE A 270 1.66 -39.38 -12.69
N GLU A 271 1.60 -40.43 -13.52
CA GLU A 271 0.44 -40.83 -14.31
C GLU A 271 -0.57 -41.67 -13.53
N ASP A 272 -0.12 -42.39 -12.50
CA ASP A 272 -0.99 -43.19 -11.65
C ASP A 272 -2.04 -42.30 -10.96
N THR A 273 -3.33 -42.48 -11.23
CA THR A 273 -4.41 -41.68 -10.62
C THR A 273 -4.87 -42.23 -9.27
N SER A 274 -4.23 -43.29 -8.76
CA SER A 274 -4.56 -43.86 -7.46
C SER A 274 -4.07 -42.93 -6.35
N ASP A 275 -4.99 -42.31 -5.62
CA ASP A 275 -4.67 -41.67 -4.34
C ASP A 275 -4.47 -42.81 -3.32
N PHE A 276 -3.21 -43.06 -2.95
CA PHE A 276 -2.87 -43.91 -1.79
C PHE A 276 -2.88 -43.09 -0.50
#